data_AF-A0A3B8WTH0-F1
#
_entry.id   AF-A0A3B8WTH0-F1
#
_cell.length_a   1.000
_cell.length_b   1.000
_cell.length_c   1.000
_cell.angle_alpha   90.00
_cell.angle_beta   90.00
_cell.angle_gamma   90.00
#
_symmetry.space_group_name_H-M   'P 1'
#
loop_
_entity.id
_entity.type
_entity.pdbx_description
1 polymer ?
#
loop_
_entity_poly.entity_id
_entity_poly.type
_entity_poly.pdbx_seq_one_letter_code
_entity_poly.pdbx_strand_id
1 'polypeptide(L)' 'HANTIKHFHAPYELVKTMRASILVLGPLVAHFGEAEVSLPGGCAIGTRPVNLHIHGLEMMGADIKVENG' A
#
# COMPACT_ATOMS: atom_id res chain seq x y z
N HIS A 1 -17.24 -6.67 11.14
CA HIS A 1 -15.85 -6.38 11.58
C HIS A 1 -14.92 -7.48 11.07
N ALA A 2 -13.81 -7.11 10.44
CA ALA A 2 -12.88 -8.06 9.83
C ALA A 2 -11.84 -8.56 10.86
N ASN A 3 -12.30 -9.17 11.95
CA ASN A 3 -11.45 -9.51 13.11
C ASN A 3 -10.63 -10.81 12.93
N THR A 4 -10.73 -11.47 11.78
CA THR A 4 -10.07 -12.77 11.52
C THR A 4 -8.84 -12.65 10.62
N ILE A 5 -8.56 -11.47 10.07
CA ILE A 5 -7.36 -11.22 9.26
C ILE A 5 -6.15 -11.14 10.18
N LYS A 6 -5.10 -11.91 9.86
CA LYS A 6 -3.87 -12.01 10.65
C LYS A 6 -2.62 -11.51 9.93
N HIS A 7 -2.74 -11.24 8.63
CA HIS A 7 -1.62 -10.84 7.79
C HIS A 7 -2.02 -9.59 7.02
N PHE A 8 -1.22 -8.54 7.18
CA PHE A 8 -1.45 -7.22 6.58
C PHE A 8 -0.40 -6.92 5.50
N HIS A 9 0.11 -7.98 4.87
CA HIS A 9 1.16 -7.93 3.88
C HIS A 9 0.61 -8.21 2.48
N ALA A 10 0.81 -7.27 1.55
CA ALA A 10 0.50 -7.42 0.13
C ALA A 10 1.80 -7.64 -0.67
N PRO A 11 2.08 -8.90 -1.07
CA PRO A 11 3.38 -9.27 -1.63
C PRO A 11 3.57 -8.77 -3.06
N TYR A 12 4.83 -8.49 -3.41
CA TYR A 12 5.24 -7.98 -4.72
C TYR A 12 4.72 -8.81 -5.90
N GLU A 13 4.73 -10.14 -5.78
CA GLU A 13 4.28 -11.05 -6.82
C GLU A 13 2.83 -10.80 -7.24
N LEU A 14 1.97 -10.37 -6.31
CA LEU A 14 0.59 -9.98 -6.60
C LEU A 14 0.53 -8.52 -7.05
N VAL A 15 1.19 -7.60 -6.34
CA VAL A 15 1.11 -6.16 -6.63
C VAL A 15 1.63 -5.82 -8.02
N LYS A 16 2.70 -6.48 -8.50
CA LYS A 16 3.26 -6.22 -9.83
C LYS A 16 2.28 -6.49 -10.98
N THR A 17 1.31 -7.38 -10.76
CA THR A 17 0.30 -7.74 -11.78
C THR A 17 -0.88 -6.77 -11.80
N MET A 18 -1.17 -6.11 -10.68
CA MET A 18 -2.34 -5.24 -10.53
C MET A 18 -2.00 -4.03 -9.67
N ARG A 19 -1.81 -2.87 -10.32
CA ARG A 19 -1.55 -1.58 -9.67
C ARG A 19 -2.57 -1.24 -8.57
N ALA A 20 -3.84 -1.56 -8.79
CA ALA A 20 -4.93 -1.26 -7.86
C ALA A 20 -4.75 -1.92 -6.48
N SER A 21 -3.83 -2.88 -6.34
CA SER A 21 -3.47 -3.48 -5.06
C SER A 21 -3.05 -2.46 -4.01
N ILE A 22 -2.54 -1.27 -4.39
CA ILE A 22 -2.23 -0.18 -3.44
C ILE A 22 -3.44 0.27 -2.60
N LEU A 23 -4.66 0.03 -3.08
CA LEU A 23 -5.89 0.42 -2.38
C LEU A 23 -6.09 -0.30 -1.03
N VAL A 24 -5.42 -1.44 -0.80
CA VAL A 24 -5.51 -2.14 0.49
C VAL A 24 -4.74 -1.43 1.60
N LEU A 25 -3.76 -0.57 1.27
CA LEU A 25 -2.94 0.14 2.25
C LEU A 25 -3.78 0.97 3.22
N GLY A 26 -4.73 1.77 2.70
CA GLY A 26 -5.57 2.65 3.52
C GLY A 26 -6.43 1.90 4.55
N PRO A 27 -7.29 0.94 4.13
CA PRO A 27 -8.10 0.16 5.05
C PRO A 27 -7.28 -0.67 6.04
N LEU A 28 -6.12 -1.21 5.64
CA LEU A 28 -5.28 -2.00 6.53
C LEU A 28 -4.71 -1.13 7.66
N VAL A 29 -4.10 0.01 7.32
CA VAL A 29 -3.56 0.94 8.34
C VAL A 29 -4.69 1.52 9.20
N ALA A 30 -5.81 1.95 8.61
CA ALA A 30 -6.90 2.57 9.35
C ALA A 30 -7.62 1.59 10.31
N HIS A 31 -7.68 0.29 9.96
CA HIS A 31 -8.40 -0.69 10.77
C HIS A 31 -7.48 -1.48 11.71
N PHE A 32 -6.30 -1.89 11.24
CA PHE A 32 -5.38 -2.76 11.97
C PHE A 32 -4.15 -2.03 12.53
N GLY A 33 -3.94 -0.76 12.16
CA GLY A 33 -2.83 0.07 12.66
C GLY A 33 -1.52 -0.11 11.90
N GLU A 34 -1.38 -1.14 11.07
CA GLU A 34 -0.17 -1.45 10.31
C GLU A 34 -0.50 -2.10 8.96
N ALA A 35 0.42 -1.97 8.01
CA ALA A 35 0.37 -2.66 6.73
C ALA A 35 1.76 -2.68 6.07
N GLU A 36 2.06 -3.75 5.35
CA GLU A 36 3.23 -3.85 4.47
C GLU A 36 2.75 -4.08 3.04
N VAL A 37 2.93 -3.10 2.16
CA VAL A 37 2.42 -3.18 0.79
C VAL A 37 3.56 -2.89 -0.17
N SER A 38 3.85 -3.84 -1.05
CA SER A 38 4.83 -3.61 -2.13
C SER A 38 4.38 -2.45 -3.02
N LEU A 39 5.31 -1.62 -3.50
CA LEU A 39 4.96 -0.53 -4.39
C LEU A 39 4.74 -1.04 -5.83
N PRO A 40 3.68 -0.59 -6.53
CA PRO A 40 3.50 -0.93 -7.93
C PRO A 40 4.62 -0.32 -8.76
N GLY A 41 5.28 -1.15 -9.58
CA GLY A 41 6.32 -0.72 -10.50
C GLY A 41 5.79 0.08 -11.71
N GLY A 42 6.63 0.16 -12.75
CA GLY A 42 6.32 0.86 -13.99
C GLY A 42 5.09 0.30 -14.72
N CYS A 43 4.41 1.15 -15.50
CA CYS A 43 3.30 0.75 -16.36
C CYS A 43 3.52 1.26 -17.78
N ALA A 44 3.12 0.45 -18.78
CA ALA A 44 3.21 0.80 -20.19
C ALA A 44 2.48 2.10 -20.59
N ILE A 45 1.48 2.53 -19.80
CA ILE A 45 0.72 3.77 -20.02
C ILE A 45 1.57 5.02 -19.69
N GLY A 46 2.59 4.88 -18.85
CA GLY A 46 3.45 5.98 -18.41
C GLY A 46 3.61 6.05 -16.89
N THR A 47 4.18 7.16 -16.42
CA THR A 47 4.43 7.40 -14.99
C THR A 47 3.11 7.60 -14.26
N ARG A 48 2.85 6.74 -13.29
CA ARG A 48 1.69 6.85 -12.41
C ARG A 48 2.23 6.68 -10.99
N PRO A 49 2.70 7.74 -10.31
CA PRO A 49 3.25 7.60 -8.98
C PRO A 49 2.13 7.28 -7.96
N VAL A 50 2.52 6.79 -6.79
CA VAL A 50 1.59 6.54 -5.65
C VAL A 50 1.91 7.43 -4.44
N ASN A 51 2.75 8.45 -4.64
CA ASN A 51 3.18 9.40 -3.62
C ASN A 51 2.00 10.08 -2.91
N LEU A 52 0.90 10.37 -3.60
CA LEU A 52 -0.28 10.97 -2.98
C LEU A 52 -0.98 10.03 -1.99
N HIS A 53 -0.93 8.71 -2.20
CA HIS A 53 -1.46 7.74 -1.25
C HIS A 53 -0.63 7.75 0.05
N ILE A 54 0.70 7.77 -0.10
CA ILE A 54 1.65 7.81 1.02
C ILE A 54 1.47 9.12 1.79
N HIS A 55 1.57 10.25 1.09
CA HIS A 55 1.46 11.56 1.70
C HIS A 55 0.11 11.78 2.39
N GLY A 56 -0.98 11.28 1.80
CA GLY A 56 -2.30 11.32 2.42
C GLY A 56 -2.35 10.62 3.78
N LEU A 57 -1.71 9.46 3.89
CA LEU A 57 -1.66 8.70 5.14
C LEU A 57 -0.69 9.32 6.17
N GLU A 58 0.45 9.85 5.73
CA GLU A 58 1.37 10.61 6.58
C GLU A 58 0.68 11.84 7.21
N MET A 59 -0.09 12.59 6.42
CA MET A 59 -0.90 13.72 6.93
C MET A 59 -1.96 13.29 7.94
N MET A 60 -2.40 12.03 7.90
CA MET A 60 -3.32 11.43 8.88
C MET A 60 -2.57 10.88 10.11
N GLY A 61 -1.25 11.01 10.19
CA GLY A 61 -0.42 10.60 11.31
C GLY A 61 0.18 9.20 11.20
N ALA A 62 0.10 8.55 10.03
CA ALA A 62 0.78 7.28 9.80
C ALA A 62 2.30 7.49 9.64
N ASP A 63 3.12 6.65 10.28
CA ASP A 63 4.55 6.57 10.02
C ASP A 63 4.79 5.61 8.85
N ILE A 64 5.33 6.12 7.74
CA ILE A 64 5.54 5.35 6.51
C ILE A 64 7.01 5.34 6.16
N LYS A 65 7.56 4.13 5.99
CA LYS A 65 8.90 3.91 5.48
C LYS A 65 8.84 3.21 4.13
N VAL A 66 9.56 3.75 3.15
CA VAL A 66 9.74 3.10 1.85
C VAL A 66 11.15 2.54 1.80
N GLU A 67 11.25 1.22 1.69
CA GLU A 67 12.51 0.48 1.55
C GLU A 67 12.55 -0.26 0.21
N ASN A 68 13.73 -0.45 -0.35
CA ASN A 68 13.97 -1.21 -1.59
C ASN A 68 13.15 -0.70 -2.81
N GLY A 69 13.38 0.56 -3.18
CA GLY A 69 12.85 1.17 -4.40
C GLY A 69 13.37 0.53 -5.69
#